data_AF-A0A352XHN2-F1
#
_entry.id   AF-A0A352XHN2-F1
#
_cell.length_a   1.000
_cell.length_b   1.000
_cell.length_c   1.000
_cell.angle_alpha   90.00
_cell.angle_beta   90.00
_cell.angle_gamma   90.00
#
_symmetry.space_group_name_H-M   'P 1'
#
loop_
_entity.id
_entity.type
_entity.pdbx_description
1 polymer ?
#
loop_
_entity_poly.entity_id
_entity_poly.type
_entity_poly.pdbx_seq_one_letter_code
_entity_poly.pdbx_strand_id
1 'polypeptide(L)'
;ARKYHPDVNKEAGAEERFKEINRAYEVLSEPEIRARYDRFGEAGVSGAGAGSGFSDFGDVGFADIFESFFGGFAGGMGTRTQARSKGPVRGDDLRLDLKLEFREAVFGGEKEIRIPHLEHCTVCNGSGAKPGTRPRTCSTCNGTGQVRRATRTPFGSFTQVSACPTCNGEG
;
A
#
# COMPACT_ATOMS: atom_id res chain seq x y z
N ALA A 1 -9.35 32.81 11.62
CA ALA A 1 -8.88 32.86 13.03
C ALA A 1 -9.34 34.13 13.78
N ARG A 2 -9.02 35.36 13.36
CA ARG A 2 -9.27 36.61 14.13
C ARG A 2 -10.71 36.85 14.63
N LYS A 3 -11.74 36.43 13.87
CA LYS A 3 -13.17 36.65 14.21
C LYS A 3 -13.69 35.81 15.39
N TYR A 4 -13.06 34.67 15.65
CA TYR A 4 -13.42 33.75 16.73
C TYR A 4 -12.26 33.50 17.69
N HIS A 5 -11.25 34.38 17.67
CA HIS A 5 -10.13 34.26 18.57
C HIS A 5 -10.62 34.46 20.02
N PRO A 6 -10.21 33.62 20.98
CA PRO A 6 -10.70 33.70 22.36
C PRO A 6 -10.45 35.06 23.02
N ASP A 7 -9.38 35.76 22.62
CA ASP A 7 -9.09 37.11 23.13
C ASP A 7 -9.99 38.22 22.55
N VAL A 8 -10.65 37.96 21.41
CA VAL A 8 -11.41 38.97 20.65
C VAL A 8 -12.92 38.72 20.73
N ASN A 9 -13.34 37.46 20.86
CA ASN A 9 -14.74 37.07 20.94
C ASN A 9 -15.01 36.23 22.20
N LYS A 10 -15.84 36.75 23.10
CA LYS A 10 -16.25 36.11 24.37
C LYS A 10 -17.65 35.50 24.33
N GLU A 11 -18.25 35.37 23.15
CA GLU A 11 -19.55 34.73 22.97
C GLU A 11 -19.48 33.24 23.35
N ALA A 12 -20.53 32.72 23.98
CA ALA A 12 -20.64 31.30 24.27
C ALA A 12 -20.62 30.49 22.96
N GLY A 13 -19.64 29.59 22.81
CA GLY A 13 -19.42 28.79 21.59
C GLY A 13 -18.38 29.35 20.62
N ALA A 14 -17.79 30.53 20.87
CA ALA A 14 -16.70 31.07 20.05
C ALA A 14 -15.44 30.19 20.10
N GLU A 15 -15.14 29.61 21.26
CA GLU A 15 -14.02 28.68 21.46
C GLU A 15 -14.20 27.37 20.68
N GLU A 16 -15.41 26.80 20.67
CA GLU A 16 -15.72 25.58 19.92
C GLU A 16 -15.56 25.80 18.42
N ARG A 17 -16.09 26.92 17.91
CA ARG A 17 -15.91 27.30 16.50
C ARG A 17 -14.47 27.61 16.15
N PHE A 18 -13.69 28.16 17.08
CA PHE A 18 -12.26 28.36 16.88
C PHE A 18 -11.51 27.03 16.75
N LYS A 19 -11.83 26.07 17.61
CA LYS A 19 -11.28 24.70 17.55
C LYS A 19 -11.66 23.98 16.26
N GLU A 20 -12.88 24.16 15.76
CA GLU A 20 -13.30 23.63 14.45
C GLU A 20 -12.54 24.26 13.28
N ILE A 21 -12.35 25.58 13.30
CA ILE A 21 -11.62 26.30 12.24
C ILE A 21 -10.14 25.90 12.20
N ASN A 22 -9.52 25.69 13.36
CA ASN A 22 -8.12 25.23 13.42
C ASN A 22 -7.98 23.80 12.89
N ARG A 23 -8.89 22.89 13.27
CA ARG A 23 -8.92 21.53 12.71
C ARG A 23 -9.09 21.52 11.19
N ALA A 24 -9.96 22.36 10.66
CA ALA A 24 -10.12 22.50 9.20
C ALA A 24 -8.86 23.05 8.53
N TYR A 25 -8.18 24.02 9.16
CA TYR A 25 -6.94 24.58 8.64
C TYR A 25 -5.82 23.54 8.61
N GLU A 26 -5.66 22.73 9.66
CA GLU A 26 -4.65 21.67 9.75
C GLU A 26 -4.81 20.60 8.66
N VAL A 27 -6.04 20.27 8.29
CA VAL A 27 -6.32 19.31 7.22
C VAL A 27 -6.07 19.92 5.85
N LEU A 28 -6.43 21.20 5.65
CA LEU A 28 -6.40 21.86 4.35
C LEU A 28 -5.08 22.58 4.03
N SER A 29 -4.23 22.85 5.03
CA SER A 29 -2.94 23.53 4.85
C SER A 29 -1.92 22.64 4.14
N GLU A 30 -1.94 21.34 4.40
CA GLU A 30 -0.99 20.38 3.84
C GLU A 30 -1.62 19.51 2.73
N PRO A 31 -1.05 19.50 1.51
CA PRO A 31 -1.61 18.75 0.38
C PRO A 31 -1.79 17.26 0.66
N GLU A 32 -0.88 16.65 1.43
CA GLU A 32 -0.91 15.23 1.74
C GLU A 32 -2.01 14.85 2.73
N ILE A 33 -2.26 15.70 3.73
CA ILE A 33 -3.28 15.50 4.75
C ILE A 33 -4.65 15.73 4.13
N ARG A 34 -4.79 16.77 3.31
CA ARG A 34 -5.97 17.01 2.48
C ARG A 34 -6.30 15.81 1.60
N ALA A 35 -5.33 15.29 0.86
CA ALA A 35 -5.54 14.12 0.01
C ALA A 35 -5.92 12.86 0.80
N ARG A 36 -5.54 12.76 2.08
CA ARG A 36 -5.96 11.65 2.96
C ARG A 36 -7.41 11.83 3.42
N TYR A 37 -7.79 13.04 3.82
CA TYR A 37 -9.18 13.39 4.16
C TYR A 37 -10.11 13.19 2.95
N ASP A 38 -9.70 13.64 1.76
CA ASP A 38 -10.46 13.48 0.52
C ASP A 38 -10.71 12.00 0.15
N ARG A 39 -9.81 11.09 0.56
CA ARG A 39 -9.91 9.65 0.26
C ARG A 39 -10.64 8.83 1.31
N PHE A 40 -10.52 9.21 2.58
CA PHE A 40 -10.97 8.38 3.70
C PHE A 40 -11.94 9.10 4.66
N GLY A 41 -12.30 10.34 4.34
CA GLY A 41 -13.11 11.20 5.19
C GLY A 41 -12.42 11.52 6.52
N GLU A 42 -13.20 11.96 7.52
CA GLU A 42 -12.69 12.30 8.85
C GLU A 42 -11.94 11.13 9.49
N ALA A 43 -12.36 9.88 9.26
CA ALA A 43 -11.70 8.67 9.77
C ALA A 43 -10.25 8.49 9.30
N GLY A 44 -9.86 9.09 8.16
CA GLY A 44 -8.49 9.06 7.64
C GLY A 44 -7.51 9.97 8.37
N VAL A 45 -8.02 10.91 9.16
CA VAL A 45 -7.25 11.89 9.94
C VAL A 45 -7.56 11.83 11.44
N SER A 46 -8.71 11.29 11.85
CA SER A 46 -9.13 11.15 13.25
C SER A 46 -8.86 9.76 13.86
N GLY A 47 -8.38 8.80 13.06
CA GLY A 47 -8.18 7.41 13.49
C GLY A 47 -6.73 7.07 13.84
N ALA A 48 -6.56 6.26 14.90
CA ALA A 48 -5.34 5.62 15.42
C ALA A 48 -4.62 4.66 14.43
N GLY A 49 -4.62 4.97 13.14
CA GLY A 49 -3.80 4.40 12.08
C GLY A 49 -2.79 5.41 11.50
N ALA A 50 -2.91 6.70 11.83
CA ALA A 50 -1.77 7.57 12.02
C ALA A 50 -1.30 7.35 13.47
N GLY A 51 -0.01 7.10 13.69
CA GLY A 51 0.52 6.63 14.98
C GLY A 51 -0.07 7.36 16.19
N SER A 52 -0.38 6.58 17.23
CA SER A 52 -0.85 7.01 18.55
C SER A 52 -0.22 8.33 19.00
N GLY A 53 -0.96 9.44 18.89
CA GLY A 53 -0.44 10.74 19.34
C GLY A 53 -1.43 11.90 19.37
N PHE A 54 -2.70 11.71 19.05
CA PHE A 54 -3.65 12.84 18.91
C PHE A 54 -4.78 12.81 19.94
N SER A 55 -4.43 12.62 21.22
CA SER A 55 -5.39 12.87 22.30
C SER A 55 -4.88 13.76 23.42
N ASP A 56 -3.67 14.32 23.37
CA ASP A 56 -3.19 15.12 24.49
C ASP A 56 -2.06 16.11 24.15
N PHE A 57 -2.30 17.03 23.22
CA PHE A 57 -1.33 18.08 22.88
C PHE A 57 -1.83 19.44 23.32
N GLY A 58 -1.89 19.61 24.64
CA GLY A 58 -2.09 20.89 25.29
C GLY A 58 -0.80 21.65 25.64
N ASP A 59 0.39 21.04 25.63
CA ASP A 59 1.53 21.69 26.34
C ASP A 59 2.96 21.36 25.88
N VAL A 60 3.23 20.76 24.72
CA VAL A 60 4.64 20.54 24.29
C VAL A 60 4.83 20.82 22.81
N GLY A 61 5.93 21.49 22.46
CA GLY A 61 6.23 21.94 21.10
C GLY A 61 6.34 20.78 20.11
N PHE A 62 5.55 20.84 19.05
CA PHE A 62 5.53 19.87 17.95
C PHE A 62 6.88 19.71 17.21
N ALA A 63 7.84 20.62 17.38
CA ALA A 63 9.16 20.54 16.76
C ALA A 63 9.98 19.32 17.25
N ASP A 64 9.97 19.06 18.57
CA ASP A 64 10.77 17.97 19.17
C ASP A 64 10.16 16.58 18.93
N ILE A 65 8.84 16.53 18.75
CA ILE A 65 8.10 15.28 18.46
C ILE A 65 8.16 14.95 16.96
N PHE A 66 8.23 15.95 16.08
CA PHE A 66 8.53 15.72 14.68
C PHE A 66 9.98 15.24 14.50
N GLU A 67 10.95 15.79 15.24
CA GLU A 67 12.35 15.35 15.20
C GLU A 67 12.53 13.91 15.76
N SER A 68 11.79 13.53 16.80
CA SER A 68 11.77 12.16 17.33
C SER A 68 11.03 11.15 16.42
N PHE A 69 10.02 11.60 15.67
CA PHE A 69 9.23 10.74 14.78
C PHE A 69 9.85 10.59 13.38
N PHE A 70 10.51 11.63 12.85
CA PHE A 70 11.22 11.61 11.56
C PHE A 70 12.72 11.30 11.67
N GLY A 71 13.36 11.55 12.82
CA GLY A 71 14.76 11.19 13.08
C GLY A 71 14.99 9.69 13.35
N GLY A 72 13.94 8.94 13.67
CA GLY A 72 13.97 7.49 13.90
C GLY A 72 13.98 6.63 12.63
N PHE A 73 13.98 7.22 11.43
CA PHE A 73 14.07 6.45 10.18
C PHE A 73 15.49 5.89 9.91
N ALA A 74 16.48 6.28 10.74
CA ALA A 74 17.84 5.78 10.70
C ALA A 74 18.18 4.89 11.90
N GLY A 75 17.46 3.78 12.09
CA GLY A 75 17.97 2.66 12.89
C GLY A 75 16.96 2.05 13.87
N GLY A 76 16.60 0.79 13.60
CA GLY A 76 16.25 -0.16 14.65
C GLY A 76 14.78 -0.55 14.77
N MET A 77 14.52 -1.79 14.36
CA MET A 77 13.59 -2.70 15.06
C MET A 77 12.09 -2.38 14.98
N GLY A 78 11.56 -2.34 13.77
CA GLY A 78 10.13 -2.52 13.50
C GLY A 78 9.92 -3.71 12.58
N THR A 79 10.10 -4.93 13.08
CA THR A 79 9.81 -6.19 12.40
C THR A 79 8.29 -6.37 12.22
N ARG A 80 7.64 -5.43 11.53
CA ARG A 80 6.40 -5.72 10.85
C ARG A 80 6.79 -6.56 9.66
N THR A 81 6.90 -7.86 9.93
CA THR A 81 6.66 -8.91 8.95
C THR A 81 5.30 -8.58 8.35
N GLN A 82 5.31 -7.75 7.30
CA GLN A 82 4.23 -7.65 6.36
C GLN A 82 4.25 -9.02 5.70
N ALA A 83 3.65 -10.00 6.39
CA ALA A 83 3.20 -11.24 5.82
C ALA A 83 2.27 -10.78 4.71
N ARG A 84 2.84 -10.60 3.51
CA ARG A 84 2.07 -10.40 2.32
C ARG A 84 1.09 -11.54 2.34
N SER A 85 -0.19 -11.16 2.43
CA SER A 85 -1.30 -12.07 2.35
C SER A 85 -0.93 -13.15 1.34
N LYS A 86 -0.72 -14.38 1.81
CA LYS A 86 -0.75 -15.58 0.98
C LYS A 86 -2.20 -15.81 0.53
N GLY A 87 -2.84 -14.74 0.09
CA GLY A 87 -4.16 -14.74 -0.48
C GLY A 87 -4.04 -15.23 -1.91
N PRO A 88 -5.14 -15.74 -2.47
CA PRO A 88 -5.20 -16.16 -3.86
C PRO A 88 -4.74 -15.01 -4.76
N VAL A 89 -3.74 -15.31 -5.60
CA VAL A 89 -3.29 -14.38 -6.64
C VAL A 89 -4.44 -14.23 -7.63
N ARG A 90 -4.69 -13.00 -8.10
CA ARG A 90 -5.67 -12.77 -9.17
C ARG A 90 -5.23 -13.60 -10.40
N GLY A 91 -6.19 -14.31 -11.01
CA GLY A 91 -5.94 -15.04 -12.25
C GLY A 91 -5.61 -14.13 -13.43
N ASP A 92 -5.03 -14.70 -14.48
CA ASP A 92 -4.62 -13.98 -15.67
C ASP A 92 -5.82 -13.50 -16.49
N ASP A 93 -5.75 -12.28 -17.03
CA ASP A 93 -6.72 -11.79 -18.01
C ASP A 93 -6.35 -12.36 -19.40
N LEU A 94 -7.26 -13.12 -20.01
CA LEU A 94 -7.02 -13.77 -21.30
C LEU A 94 -7.64 -12.97 -22.45
N ARG A 95 -6.84 -12.66 -23.47
CA ARG A 95 -7.29 -12.03 -24.72
C ARG A 95 -6.96 -12.95 -25.90
N LEU A 96 -7.96 -13.23 -26.73
CA LEU A 96 -7.78 -13.96 -27.98
C LEU A 96 -8.35 -13.15 -29.15
N ASP A 97 -7.57 -13.05 -30.22
CA ASP A 97 -8.02 -12.48 -31.49
C ASP A 97 -8.41 -13.63 -32.44
N LEU A 98 -9.71 -13.76 -32.72
CA LEU A 98 -10.27 -14.81 -33.59
C LEU A 98 -10.41 -14.29 -35.01
N LYS A 99 -9.86 -15.01 -35.99
CA LYS A 99 -10.13 -14.75 -37.41
C LYS A 99 -11.36 -15.55 -37.83
N LEU A 100 -12.40 -14.85 -38.27
CA LEU A 100 -13.64 -15.42 -38.78
C LEU A 100 -13.72 -15.29 -40.29
N GLU A 101 -14.26 -16.29 -40.96
CA GLU A 101 -14.64 -16.14 -42.36
C GLU A 101 -15.90 -15.26 -42.47
N PHE A 102 -16.03 -14.50 -43.56
CA PHE A 102 -17.15 -13.58 -43.76
C PHE A 102 -18.51 -14.28 -43.65
N ARG A 103 -18.61 -15.51 -44.17
CA ARG A 103 -19.85 -16.29 -44.10
C ARG A 103 -20.20 -16.69 -42.67
N GLU A 104 -19.21 -17.08 -41.86
CA GLU A 104 -19.42 -17.41 -40.44
C GLU A 104 -19.81 -16.19 -39.62
N ALA A 105 -19.28 -15.01 -39.96
CA ALA A 105 -19.66 -13.76 -39.31
C ALA A 105 -21.12 -13.35 -39.60
N VAL A 106 -21.62 -13.64 -40.81
CA VAL A 106 -22.99 -13.29 -41.23
C VAL A 106 -24.03 -14.29 -40.74
N PHE A 107 -23.74 -15.58 -40.84
CA PHE A 107 -24.71 -16.65 -40.54
C PHE A 107 -24.52 -17.27 -39.14
N GLY A 108 -23.44 -16.92 -38.44
CA GLY A 108 -23.02 -17.58 -37.22
C GLY A 108 -22.26 -18.88 -37.48
N GLY A 109 -21.53 -19.35 -36.46
CA GLY A 109 -20.76 -20.59 -36.50
C GLY A 109 -20.17 -20.92 -35.13
N GLU A 110 -19.64 -22.13 -34.98
CA GLU A 110 -18.98 -22.59 -33.76
C GLU A 110 -17.46 -22.62 -33.96
N LYS A 111 -16.71 -22.11 -32.98
CA LYS A 111 -15.24 -22.16 -32.96
C LYS A 111 -14.77 -22.77 -31.66
N GLU A 112 -13.89 -23.75 -31.76
CA GLU A 112 -13.24 -24.35 -30.59
C GLU A 112 -12.00 -23.54 -30.21
N ILE A 113 -11.95 -23.09 -28.95
CA ILE A 113 -10.84 -22.29 -28.41
C ILE A 113 -10.10 -23.12 -27.37
N ARG A 114 -8.78 -23.26 -27.53
CA ARG A 114 -7.92 -23.92 -26.54
C ARG A 114 -7.30 -22.89 -25.62
N ILE A 115 -7.65 -22.95 -24.34
CA ILE A 115 -7.14 -22.06 -23.31
C ILE A 115 -6.22 -22.84 -22.37
N PRO A 116 -4.94 -22.45 -22.23
CA PRO A 116 -4.08 -23.03 -21.20
C PRO A 116 -4.54 -22.54 -19.82
N HIS A 117 -4.59 -23.42 -18.84
CA HIS A 117 -4.89 -23.06 -17.46
C HIS A 117 -4.01 -23.86 -16.49
N LEU A 118 -3.83 -23.32 -15.28
CA LEU A 118 -3.12 -24.01 -14.22
C LEU A 118 -4.03 -25.07 -13.61
N GLU A 119 -3.57 -26.31 -13.59
CA GLU A 119 -4.23 -27.42 -12.93
C GLU A 119 -3.49 -27.83 -11.66
N HIS A 120 -4.21 -28.49 -10.76
CA HIS A 120 -3.64 -29.04 -9.55
C HIS A 120 -2.65 -30.17 -9.88
N CYS A 121 -1.37 -29.93 -9.62
CA CYS A 121 -0.34 -30.96 -9.80
C CYS A 121 -0.55 -32.12 -8.81
N THR A 122 -0.85 -33.32 -9.31
CA THR A 122 -1.06 -34.52 -8.50
C THR A 122 0.19 -35.04 -7.80
N VAL A 123 1.37 -34.63 -8.26
CA VAL A 123 2.66 -35.09 -7.71
C VAL A 123 3.08 -34.26 -6.51
N CYS A 124 3.05 -32.93 -6.62
CA CYS A 124 3.48 -32.05 -5.53
C CYS A 124 2.32 -31.50 -4.71
N ASN A 125 1.06 -31.64 -5.15
CA ASN A 125 -0.12 -31.07 -4.52
C ASN A 125 0.02 -29.57 -4.22
N GLY A 126 0.65 -28.83 -5.14
CA GLY A 126 0.89 -27.39 -4.97
C GLY A 126 2.03 -27.03 -4.01
N SER A 127 2.77 -28.01 -3.47
CA SER A 127 3.92 -27.73 -2.59
C SER A 127 5.16 -27.21 -3.33
N GLY A 128 5.20 -27.33 -4.66
CA GLY A 128 6.40 -26.99 -5.46
C GLY A 128 7.60 -27.92 -5.24
N ALA A 129 7.47 -28.94 -4.39
CA ALA A 129 8.53 -29.88 -4.06
C ALA A 129 8.18 -31.30 -4.55
N LYS A 130 9.20 -32.07 -4.96
CA LYS A 130 9.02 -33.49 -5.27
C LYS A 130 8.66 -34.26 -3.99
N PRO A 131 7.82 -35.31 -4.06
CA PRO A 131 7.55 -36.19 -2.93
C PRO A 131 8.84 -36.67 -2.26
N GLY A 132 8.92 -36.54 -0.93
CA GLY A 132 10.11 -36.87 -0.15
C GLY A 132 11.17 -35.77 -0.06
N THR A 133 10.99 -34.63 -0.76
CA THR A 133 11.86 -33.45 -0.63
C THR A 133 11.15 -32.32 0.10
N ARG A 134 11.92 -31.37 0.65
CA ARG A 134 11.39 -30.18 1.33
C ARG A 134 11.75 -28.93 0.53
N PRO A 135 10.84 -27.93 0.46
CA PRO A 135 11.17 -26.62 -0.08
C PRO A 135 12.39 -26.04 0.63
N ARG A 136 13.29 -25.42 -0.12
CA ARG A 136 14.45 -24.71 0.42
C ARG A 136 14.22 -23.23 0.26
N THR A 137 14.40 -22.47 1.34
CA THR A 137 14.33 -21.02 1.32
C THR A 137 15.40 -20.46 0.39
N CYS A 138 15.03 -19.55 -0.52
CA CYS A 138 16.00 -18.91 -1.41
C CYS A 138 16.99 -18.08 -0.59
N SER A 139 18.29 -18.33 -0.74
CA SER A 139 19.34 -17.57 -0.05
C SER A 139 19.46 -16.12 -0.51
N THR A 140 19.02 -15.81 -1.74
CA THR A 140 19.13 -14.46 -2.32
C THR A 140 18.08 -13.51 -1.76
N CYS A 141 16.85 -13.99 -1.53
CA CYS A 141 15.75 -13.15 -1.02
C CYS A 141 15.27 -13.57 0.38
N ASN A 142 15.87 -14.60 0.99
CA ASN A 142 15.52 -15.14 2.30
C ASN A 142 14.03 -15.47 2.46
N GLY A 143 13.39 -16.07 1.44
CA GLY A 143 11.97 -16.43 1.52
C GLY A 143 11.00 -15.33 1.11
N THR A 144 11.48 -14.13 0.77
CA THR A 144 10.60 -12.98 0.49
C THR A 144 10.12 -12.91 -0.96
N GLY A 145 10.72 -13.70 -1.87
CA GLY A 145 10.42 -13.72 -3.30
C GLY A 145 10.85 -12.45 -4.06
N GLN A 146 11.38 -11.44 -3.38
CA GLN A 146 11.69 -10.15 -4.00
C GLN A 146 13.02 -9.58 -3.52
N VAL A 147 13.67 -8.81 -4.38
CA VAL A 147 14.93 -8.10 -4.08
C VAL A 147 14.74 -6.62 -4.32
N ARG A 148 15.30 -5.79 -3.42
CA ARG A 148 15.30 -4.33 -3.53
C ARG A 148 16.62 -3.90 -4.17
N ARG A 149 16.57 -3.30 -5.35
CA ARG A 149 17.74 -2.71 -6.01
C ARG A 149 17.67 -1.20 -5.87
N ALA A 150 18.57 -0.65 -5.06
CA ALA A 150 18.78 0.79 -5.00
C ALA A 150 19.68 1.21 -6.15
N THR A 151 19.13 1.95 -7.11
CA THR A 151 19.90 2.52 -8.21
C THR A 151 20.23 3.96 -7.86
N ARG A 152 21.53 4.30 -7.84
CA ARG A 152 21.98 5.68 -7.66
C ARG A 152 21.93 6.40 -9.00
N THR A 153 21.19 7.49 -9.06
CA THR A 153 21.19 8.42 -10.21
C THR A 153 21.64 9.81 -9.78
N PRO A 154 22.04 10.68 -10.71
CA PRO A 154 22.43 12.05 -10.40
C PRO A 154 21.35 12.85 -9.63
N PHE A 155 20.09 12.43 -9.74
CA PHE A 155 18.93 13.04 -9.07
C PHE A 155 18.58 12.38 -7.72
N GLY A 156 19.41 11.46 -7.22
CA GLY A 156 19.19 10.74 -5.96
C GLY A 156 19.14 9.21 -6.13
N SER A 157 18.95 8.50 -5.02
CA SER A 157 18.77 7.05 -5.01
C SER A 157 17.30 6.68 -5.04
N PHE A 158 16.87 5.96 -6.06
CA PHE A 158 15.55 5.32 -6.06
C PHE A 158 15.70 3.81 -5.83
N THR A 159 14.79 3.23 -5.07
CA THR A 159 14.76 1.79 -4.81
C THR A 159 13.69 1.14 -5.65
N GLN A 160 14.08 0.23 -6.54
CA GLN A 160 13.16 -0.60 -7.32
C GLN A 160 13.00 -1.96 -6.64
N VAL A 161 11.76 -2.41 -6.48
CA VAL A 161 11.44 -3.76 -6.03
C VAL A 161 11.24 -4.64 -7.26
N SER A 162 11.97 -5.73 -7.39
CA SER A 162 11.79 -6.72 -8.45
C SER A 162 11.63 -8.12 -7.88
N ALA A 163 11.05 -9.05 -8.65
CA ALA A 163 11.09 -10.46 -8.32
C ALA A 163 12.54 -10.93 -8.14
N CYS A 164 12.77 -11.86 -7.20
CA CYS A 164 14.08 -12.44 -6.97
C CYS A 164 14.49 -13.25 -8.21
N PRO A 165 15.64 -12.98 -8.85
CA PRO A 165 16.06 -13.70 -10.05
C PRO A 165 16.39 -15.18 -9.79
N THR A 166 16.68 -15.54 -8.54
CA THR A 166 17.07 -16.91 -8.15
C THR A 166 15.85 -17.82 -7.97
N CYS A 167 14.71 -17.29 -7.48
CA CYS A 167 13.49 -18.07 -7.22
C CYS A 167 12.25 -17.56 -7.99
N ASN A 168 12.43 -16.62 -8.92
CA ASN A 168 11.37 -16.04 -9.76
C ASN A 168 10.13 -15.52 -9.02
N GLY A 169 10.23 -15.20 -7.73
CA GLY A 169 9.09 -14.74 -6.94
C GLY A 169 8.55 -15.74 -5.92
N GLU A 170 9.00 -16.99 -5.94
CA GLU A 170 8.44 -18.06 -5.08
C GLU A 170 8.88 -17.95 -3.62
N GLY A 171 10.11 -17.46 -3.38
CA GLY A 171 10.69 -17.26 -2.04
C GLY A 171 11.61 -18.36 -1.56
#